data_AF-A0A9J6D9C9-F1
#
_entry.id   AF-A0A9J6D9C9-F1
#
_cell.length_a   1.000
_cell.length_b   1.000
_cell.length_c   1.000
_cell.angle_alpha   90.00
_cell.angle_beta   90.00
_cell.angle_gamma   90.00
#
_symmetry.space_group_name_H-M   'P 1'
#
loop_
_entity.id
_entity.type
_entity.pdbx_description
1 polymer ?
#
loop_
_entity_poly.entity_id
_entity_poly.type
_entity_poly.pdbx_seq_one_letter_code
_entity_poly.pdbx_strand_id
1 'polypeptide(L)'
;MNPAILPGQPQAAAVAAAAAPTIATQCFLLSNMFDPLTETNPSWDEEIRRDVIEECRKHGGALHVYVDRASPEGHVYVKCPTIASAVASVNALHGRWFAEA
;
A
#
# COMPACT_ATOMS: atom_id res chain seq x y z
N MET A 1 -37.79 13.56 42.30
CA MET A 1 -38.26 13.68 40.90
C MET A 1 -37.09 13.47 39.95
N ASN A 2 -36.98 12.28 39.37
CA ASN A 2 -36.09 11.97 38.25
C ASN A 2 -36.82 12.35 36.94
N PRO A 3 -36.18 12.98 35.95
CA PRO A 3 -36.70 12.96 34.59
C PRO A 3 -36.23 11.69 33.88
N ALA A 4 -37.20 10.98 33.31
CA ALA A 4 -37.05 9.76 32.55
C ALA A 4 -36.45 10.03 31.17
N ILE A 5 -35.46 9.23 30.77
CA ILE A 5 -34.97 9.12 29.39
C ILE A 5 -35.42 7.77 28.84
N LEU A 6 -36.23 7.80 27.78
CA LEU A 6 -36.69 6.63 27.03
C LEU A 6 -35.81 6.36 25.79
N PRO A 7 -35.83 5.12 25.25
CA PRO A 7 -34.78 4.56 24.42
C PRO A 7 -35.10 4.63 22.92
N GLY A 8 -34.08 4.68 22.05
CA GLY A 8 -34.31 4.28 20.65
C GLY A 8 -33.52 4.98 19.55
N GLN A 9 -32.20 5.11 19.65
CA GLN A 9 -31.38 5.29 18.45
C GLN A 9 -30.47 4.07 18.27
N PRO A 10 -30.61 3.30 17.18
CA PRO A 10 -29.57 2.38 16.77
C PRO A 10 -28.41 3.24 16.28
N GLN A 11 -27.41 3.42 17.14
CA GLN A 11 -26.12 3.95 16.74
C GLN A 11 -25.57 2.98 15.70
N ALA A 12 -25.60 3.38 14.43
CA ALA A 12 -24.91 2.68 13.37
C ALA A 12 -23.45 2.55 13.82
N ALA A 13 -23.05 1.31 14.14
CA ALA A 13 -21.67 0.98 14.42
C ALA A 13 -20.91 1.23 13.11
N ALA A 14 -20.33 2.43 12.99
CA ALA A 14 -19.21 2.64 12.10
C ALA A 14 -18.17 1.61 12.53
N VAL A 15 -18.06 0.53 11.76
CA VAL A 15 -16.93 -0.40 11.83
C VAL A 15 -15.71 0.45 11.51
N ALA A 16 -15.09 0.99 12.56
CA ALA A 16 -13.76 1.52 12.49
C ALA A 16 -12.91 0.34 12.04
N ALA A 17 -12.62 0.29 10.73
CA ALA A 17 -11.57 -0.55 10.20
C ALA A 17 -10.36 -0.25 11.07
N ALA A 18 -9.99 -1.21 11.91
CA ALA A 18 -8.87 -1.10 12.81
C ALA A 18 -7.67 -0.82 11.92
N ALA A 19 -7.27 0.45 11.84
CA ALA A 19 -6.02 0.84 11.25
C ALA A 19 -4.98 0.06 12.05
N ALA A 20 -4.44 -0.98 11.43
CA ALA A 20 -3.31 -1.71 11.98
C ALA A 20 -2.29 -0.66 12.45
N PRO A 21 -1.65 -0.85 13.62
CA PRO A 21 -0.66 0.10 14.09
C PRO A 21 0.30 0.31 12.94
N THR A 22 0.41 1.55 12.46
CA THR A 22 1.35 1.94 11.41
C THR A 22 2.74 1.88 12.04
N ILE A 23 3.21 0.65 12.27
CA ILE A 23 4.60 0.41 12.61
C ILE A 23 5.33 0.88 11.36
N ALA A 24 6.03 1.99 11.50
CA ALA A 24 6.94 2.48 10.50
C ALA A 24 8.09 1.47 10.40
N THR A 25 7.89 0.42 9.62
CA THR A 25 8.88 -0.60 9.31
C THR A 25 9.73 -0.14 8.14
N GLN A 26 10.92 -0.72 8.02
CA GLN A 26 11.78 -0.52 6.85
C GLN A 26 11.25 -1.24 5.60
N CYS A 27 10.28 -2.13 5.77
CA CYS A 27 9.67 -2.92 4.71
C CYS A 27 8.21 -2.54 4.56
N PHE A 28 7.73 -2.49 3.32
CA PHE A 28 6.33 -2.26 3.01
C PHE A 28 5.90 -3.13 1.83
N LEU A 29 4.60 -3.37 1.77
CA LEU A 29 3.91 -4.06 0.69
C LEU A 29 3.12 -3.02 -0.08
N LEU A 30 3.29 -2.98 -1.39
CA LEU A 30 2.37 -2.32 -2.29
C LEU A 30 1.38 -3.37 -2.79
N SER A 31 0.10 -3.03 -2.80
CA SER A 31 -0.96 -3.84 -3.38
C SER A 31 -1.55 -3.08 -4.55
N ASN A 32 -2.12 -3.80 -5.51
CA ASN A 32 -2.76 -3.25 -6.70
C ASN A 32 -1.78 -2.47 -7.59
N MET A 33 -0.52 -2.90 -7.65
CA MET A 33 0.49 -2.30 -8.55
C MET A 33 0.33 -2.74 -10.01
N PHE A 34 -0.31 -3.89 -10.25
CA PHE A 34 -0.53 -4.45 -11.58
C PHE A 34 -1.73 -5.37 -11.58
N ASP A 35 -2.24 -5.66 -12.77
CA ASP A 35 -3.28 -6.66 -12.98
C ASP A 35 -2.74 -7.76 -13.92
N PRO A 36 -2.53 -8.99 -13.43
CA PRO A 36 -1.94 -10.06 -14.24
C PRO A 36 -2.86 -10.56 -15.37
N LEU A 37 -4.14 -10.16 -15.41
CA LEU A 37 -5.07 -10.50 -16.49
C LEU A 37 -4.98 -9.50 -17.65
N THR A 38 -4.67 -8.22 -17.36
CA THR A 38 -4.48 -7.19 -18.39
C THR A 38 -3.05 -7.14 -18.92
N GLU A 39 -2.07 -7.47 -18.08
CA GLU A 39 -0.66 -7.41 -18.43
C GLU A 39 -0.27 -8.50 -19.44
N THR A 40 -0.14 -8.09 -20.70
CA THR A 40 0.18 -8.97 -21.84
C THR A 40 1.68 -9.10 -22.10
N ASN A 41 2.51 -8.26 -21.46
CA ASN A 41 3.95 -8.18 -21.69
C ASN A 41 4.75 -9.12 -20.77
N PRO A 42 5.54 -10.08 -21.26
CA PRO A 42 6.26 -11.01 -20.38
C PRO A 42 7.32 -10.38 -19.46
N SER A 43 7.68 -9.10 -19.66
CA SER A 43 8.65 -8.34 -18.84
C SER A 43 8.02 -7.18 -18.06
N TRP A 44 6.69 -7.16 -17.87
CA TRP A 44 6.03 -6.12 -17.06
C TRP A 44 6.59 -6.07 -15.62
N ASP A 45 7.02 -7.22 -15.10
CA ASP A 45 7.56 -7.32 -13.74
C ASP A 45 8.88 -6.55 -13.57
N GLU A 46 9.72 -6.54 -14.61
CA GLU A 46 10.96 -5.77 -14.63
C GLU A 46 10.70 -4.27 -14.69
N GLU A 47 9.66 -3.86 -15.43
CA GLU A 47 9.26 -2.46 -15.54
C GLU A 47 8.76 -1.91 -14.20
N ILE A 48 7.84 -2.63 -13.55
CA ILE A 48 7.33 -2.26 -12.23
C ILE A 48 8.44 -2.24 -11.19
N ARG A 49 9.30 -3.26 -11.21
CA ARG A 49 10.46 -3.31 -10.32
C ARG A 49 11.35 -2.08 -10.52
N ARG A 50 11.61 -1.70 -11.77
CA ARG A 50 12.45 -0.55 -12.12
C ARG A 50 11.82 0.77 -11.65
N ASP A 51 10.52 0.95 -11.87
CA ASP A 51 9.77 2.15 -11.45
C ASP A 51 9.81 2.32 -9.93
N VAL A 52 9.51 1.25 -9.18
CA VAL A 52 9.56 1.25 -7.71
C VAL A 52 10.97 1.53 -7.20
N ILE A 53 12.01 0.97 -7.83
CA ILE A 53 13.41 1.25 -7.46
C ILE A 53 13.75 2.71 -7.69
N GLU A 54 13.38 3.27 -8.85
CA GLU A 54 13.69 4.65 -9.20
C GLU A 54 12.98 5.64 -8.27
N GLU A 55 11.70 5.40 -7.96
CA GLU A 55 10.95 6.23 -7.04
C GLU A 55 11.56 6.13 -5.62
N CYS A 56 11.82 4.91 -5.13
CA CYS A 56 12.50 4.73 -3.85
C CYS A 56 13.87 5.42 -3.82
N ARG A 57 14.62 5.46 -4.93
CA ARG A 57 15.93 6.13 -5.01
C ARG A 57 15.86 7.63 -4.70
N LYS A 58 14.76 8.30 -5.03
CA LYS A 58 14.55 9.72 -4.70
C LYS A 58 14.33 9.96 -3.19
N HIS A 59 13.87 8.94 -2.48
CA HIS A 59 13.51 8.98 -1.07
C HIS A 59 14.54 8.31 -0.13
N GLY A 60 15.67 7.85 -0.69
CA GLY A 60 16.79 7.26 0.06
C GLY A 60 17.07 5.78 -0.26
N GLY A 61 16.43 5.24 -1.29
CA GLY A 61 16.76 3.97 -1.92
C GLY A 61 15.93 2.78 -1.45
N ALA A 62 15.99 1.71 -2.23
CA ALA A 62 15.51 0.38 -1.88
C ALA A 62 16.70 -0.60 -1.85
N LEU A 63 16.78 -1.41 -0.81
CA LEU A 63 17.70 -2.55 -0.70
C LEU A 63 17.21 -3.74 -1.52
N HIS A 64 15.90 -4.00 -1.49
CA HIS A 64 15.31 -5.13 -2.19
C HIS A 64 13.91 -4.77 -2.69
N VAL A 65 13.62 -5.17 -3.93
CA VAL A 65 12.30 -5.05 -4.55
C VAL A 65 11.98 -6.38 -5.22
N TYR A 66 10.86 -6.96 -4.82
CA TYR A 66 10.36 -8.24 -5.32
C TYR A 66 8.90 -8.08 -5.76
N VAL A 67 8.63 -8.41 -7.02
CA VAL A 67 7.29 -8.33 -7.63
C VAL A 67 6.71 -9.73 -7.65
N ASP A 68 5.57 -9.94 -6.99
CA ASP A 68 4.98 -11.27 -6.89
C ASP A 68 4.01 -11.54 -8.05
N ARG A 69 4.53 -12.13 -9.12
CA ARG A 69 3.75 -12.34 -10.36
C ARG A 69 2.62 -13.34 -10.24
N ALA A 70 2.61 -14.13 -9.17
CA ALA A 70 1.53 -15.08 -8.88
C ALA A 70 0.37 -14.42 -8.13
N SER A 71 0.57 -13.24 -7.53
CA SER A 71 -0.45 -12.54 -6.76
C SER A 71 -1.44 -11.82 -7.68
N PRO A 72 -2.72 -12.24 -7.70
CA PRO A 72 -3.76 -11.58 -8.49
C PRO A 72 -4.06 -10.16 -7.99
N GLU A 73 -3.70 -9.86 -6.74
CA GLU A 73 -3.86 -8.54 -6.13
C GLU A 73 -2.74 -7.56 -6.47
N GLY A 74 -1.76 -7.94 -7.30
CA GLY A 74 -0.70 -7.02 -7.72
C GLY A 74 0.28 -6.67 -6.60
N HIS A 75 0.75 -7.66 -5.83
CA HIS A 75 1.58 -7.45 -4.65
C HIS A 75 3.06 -7.23 -5.00
N VAL A 76 3.66 -6.19 -4.42
CA VAL A 76 5.09 -5.88 -4.55
C VAL A 76 5.70 -5.64 -3.17
N TYR A 77 6.78 -6.34 -2.89
CA TYR A 77 7.50 -6.28 -1.62
C TYR A 77 8.73 -5.41 -1.76
N VAL A 78 8.84 -4.40 -0.90
CA VAL A 78 9.97 -3.46 -0.91
C VAL A 78 10.63 -3.45 0.47
N LYS A 79 11.97 -3.46 0.48
CA LYS A 79 12.79 -3.26 1.66
C LYS A 79 13.67 -2.04 1.44
N CYS A 80 13.51 -1.03 2.30
CA CYS A 80 14.36 0.16 2.33
C CYS A 80 15.49 0.01 3.37
N PRO A 81 16.57 0.81 3.25
CA PRO A 81 17.67 0.81 4.22
C PRO A 81 17.31 1.49 5.54
N THR A 82 16.34 2.42 5.52
CA THR A 82 15.90 3.15 6.73
C THR A 82 14.38 3.27 6.76
N ILE A 83 13.84 3.46 7.97
CA ILE A 83 12.40 3.69 8.18
C ILE A 83 11.97 5.00 7.52
N ALA A 84 12.79 6.04 7.61
CA ALA A 84 12.49 7.34 6.99
C ALA A 84 12.35 7.22 5.46
N SER A 85 13.23 6.46 4.81
CA SER A 85 13.13 6.20 3.37
C SER A 85 11.91 5.36 3.01
N ALA A 86 11.57 4.36 3.83
CA ALA A 86 10.34 3.59 3.64
C ALA A 86 9.10 4.50 3.71
N VAL A 87 8.99 5.32 4.75
CA VAL A 87 7.85 6.25 4.93
C VAL A 87 7.76 7.27 3.78
N ALA A 88 8.89 7.83 3.35
CA ALA A 88 8.91 8.78 2.24
C ALA A 88 8.53 8.12 0.91
N SER A 89 9.04 6.92 0.63
CA SER A 89 8.71 6.14 -0.58
C SER A 89 7.24 5.70 -0.58
N VAL A 90 6.76 5.20 0.56
CA VAL A 90 5.35 4.84 0.73
C VAL A 90 4.46 6.06 0.55
N ASN A 91 4.77 7.23 1.13
CA ASN A 91 3.95 8.42 0.90
C ASN A 91 3.96 8.89 -0.57
N ALA A 92 5.02 8.62 -1.33
CA ALA A 92 5.07 8.94 -2.75
C ALA A 92 4.31 7.94 -3.63
N LEU A 93 4.33 6.65 -3.25
CA LEU A 93 3.70 5.55 -3.97
C LEU A 93 2.23 5.34 -3.55
N HIS A 94 1.91 5.58 -2.29
CA HIS A 94 0.58 5.45 -1.70
C HIS A 94 -0.27 6.67 -2.06
N GLY A 95 -1.31 6.44 -2.86
CA GLY A 95 -2.19 7.51 -3.35
C GLY A 95 -1.96 7.89 -4.82
N ARG A 96 -0.98 7.27 -5.50
CA ARG A 96 -0.93 7.28 -6.96
C ARG A 96 -1.69 6.07 -7.49
N TRP A 97 -2.74 6.33 -8.25
CA TRP A 97 -3.47 5.31 -8.99
C TRP A 97 -2.63 4.95 -10.24
N PHE A 98 -2.07 3.74 -10.28
CA PHE A 98 -1.32 3.22 -11.44
C PHE A 98 -2.23 2.67 -12.56
N ALA A 99 -3.53 2.96 -12.52
CA ALA A 99 -4.50 2.48 -13.51
C ALA A 99 -5.24 3.65 -14.18
N GLU A 100 -4.57 4.40 -15.06
CA GLU A 100 -5.23 4.94 -16.27
C GLU A 100 -4.23 5.49 -17.29
N ALA A 101 -4.18 4.83 -18.46
CA ALA A 101 -4.01 5.45 -19.77
C ALA A 101 -5.13 4.91 -20.67
#